data_AF-A0A7C5RXW3-F1
#
_entry.id   AF-A0A7C5RXW3-F1
#
_cell.length_a   1.000
_cell.length_b   1.000
_cell.length_c   1.000
_cell.angle_alpha   90.00
_cell.angle_beta   90.00
_cell.angle_gamma   90.00
#
_symmetry.space_group_name_H-M   'P 1'
#
loop_
_entity.id
_entity.type
_entity.pdbx_description
1 polymer ?
#
loop_
_entity_poly.entity_id
_entity_poly.type
_entity_poly.pdbx_seq_one_letter_code
_entity_poly.pdbx_strand_id
1 'polypeptide(L)' 'MKNGLTIKFLLPLTKGPITIEDDVWIAANCTIGDGVTIGRGAVVAANSFVNKDVEAYDIVGGVPAKKIGSRLQFIDKK' A
#
# COMPACT_ATOMS: atom_id res chain seq x y z
N MET A 1 -1.05 -44.73 -14.88
CA MET A 1 -1.72 -43.53 -15.41
C MET A 1 -1.14 -42.31 -14.71
N LYS A 2 -0.11 -41.69 -15.30
CA LYS A 2 0.44 -40.40 -14.85
C LYS A 2 -0.44 -39.34 -15.49
N ASN A 3 -1.09 -38.44 -14.75
CA ASN A 3 -1.68 -37.17 -15.22
C ASN A 3 -2.28 -36.36 -14.05
N GLY A 4 -1.46 -35.97 -13.08
CA GLY A 4 -1.86 -35.06 -12.02
C GLY A 4 -0.72 -34.12 -11.69
N LEU A 5 -0.53 -33.07 -12.51
CA LEU A 5 0.40 -31.99 -12.19
C LEU A 5 -0.22 -31.14 -11.08
N THR A 6 -0.12 -31.60 -9.84
CA THR A 6 -0.51 -30.80 -8.66
C THR A 6 0.45 -29.62 -8.56
N ILE A 7 0.02 -28.44 -9.03
CA ILE A 7 0.71 -27.18 -8.76
C ILE A 7 0.62 -26.94 -7.25
N LYS A 8 1.65 -27.35 -6.52
CA LYS A 8 1.87 -26.92 -5.15
C LYS A 8 2.19 -25.43 -5.19
N PHE A 9 1.18 -24.58 -4.99
CA PHE A 9 1.42 -23.20 -4.57
C PHE A 9 2.15 -23.27 -3.23
N LEU A 10 3.48 -23.14 -3.27
CA LEU A 10 4.35 -23.25 -2.09
C LEU A 10 4.26 -21.99 -1.20
N LEU A 11 3.57 -20.95 -1.66
CA LEU A 11 3.41 -19.67 -0.99
C LEU A 11 1.94 -19.47 -0.59
N PRO A 12 1.69 -18.79 0.54
CA PRO A 12 0.33 -18.46 0.94
C PRO A 12 -0.34 -17.57 -0.13
N LEU A 13 -1.66 -17.73 -0.31
CA LEU A 13 -2.46 -16.93 -1.24
C LEU A 13 -2.50 -15.44 -0.85
N THR A 14 -2.21 -15.14 0.42
CA THR A 14 -2.15 -13.79 0.99
C THR A 14 -0.87 -13.57 1.81
N LYS A 15 -0.37 -12.34 1.83
CA LYS A 15 0.72 -11.83 2.66
C LYS A 15 0.25 -11.36 4.04
N GLY A 16 -1.05 -11.26 4.27
CA GLY A 16 -1.64 -10.79 5.53
C GLY A 16 -2.73 -9.74 5.32
N PRO A 17 -3.34 -9.24 6.41
CA PRO A 17 -4.37 -8.21 6.32
C PRO A 17 -3.82 -6.91 5.75
N ILE A 18 -4.71 -6.11 5.15
CA ILE A 18 -4.45 -4.71 4.86
C ILE A 18 -4.79 -3.91 6.12
N THR A 19 -3.84 -3.10 6.59
CA THR A 19 -4.04 -2.24 7.76
C THR A 19 -4.13 -0.78 7.31
N ILE A 20 -5.20 -0.10 7.69
CA ILE A 20 -5.37 1.34 7.49
C ILE A 20 -5.49 1.97 8.87
N GLU A 21 -4.50 2.77 9.25
CA GLU A 21 -4.50 3.45 10.55
C GLU A 21 -5.43 4.69 10.55
N ASP A 22 -5.52 5.36 11.70
CA ASP A 22 -6.38 6.53 11.86
C ASP A 22 -5.97 7.70 10.95
N ASP A 23 -6.95 8.55 10.63
CA ASP A 23 -6.77 9.80 9.88
C ASP A 23 -6.17 9.66 8.48
N VAL A 24 -6.12 8.45 7.92
CA VAL A 24 -5.67 8.20 6.55
C VAL A 24 -6.67 8.77 5.54
N TRP A 25 -6.17 9.42 4.49
CA TRP A 25 -6.98 9.82 3.34
C TRP A 25 -6.59 9.02 2.09
N ILE A 26 -7.49 8.15 1.64
CA ILE A 26 -7.35 7.43 0.37
C ILE A 26 -8.27 8.10 -0.66
N ALA A 27 -7.69 8.67 -1.72
CA ALA A 27 -8.46 9.27 -2.80
C ALA A 27 -9.12 8.20 -3.70
N ALA A 28 -9.88 8.66 -4.70
CA ALA A 28 -10.68 7.77 -5.55
C ALA A 28 -9.82 6.79 -6.37
N ASN A 29 -10.39 5.58 -6.57
CA ASN A 29 -9.86 4.54 -7.46
C ASN A 29 -8.43 4.06 -7.13
N CYS A 30 -8.09 3.99 -5.85
CA CYS A 30 -6.83 3.41 -5.40
C CYS A 30 -6.95 1.88 -5.22
N THR A 31 -5.86 1.18 -5.50
CA THR A 31 -5.70 -0.25 -5.19
C THR A 31 -4.62 -0.41 -4.13
N ILE A 32 -4.96 -1.06 -3.01
CA ILE A 32 -4.02 -1.35 -1.92
C ILE A 32 -3.61 -2.82 -2.01
N GLY A 33 -2.30 -3.06 -2.05
CA GLY A 33 -1.71 -4.38 -2.13
C GLY A 33 -1.91 -5.18 -0.84
N ASP A 34 -2.01 -6.48 -1.00
CA ASP A 34 -2.13 -7.44 0.09
C ASP A 34 -0.94 -7.37 1.08
N GLY A 35 -1.23 -7.39 2.38
CA GLY A 35 -0.28 -7.21 3.47
C GLY A 35 0.24 -5.78 3.70
N VAL A 36 -0.27 -4.77 2.98
CA VAL A 36 0.19 -3.37 3.12
C VAL A 36 -0.40 -2.70 4.37
N THR A 37 0.44 -1.94 5.07
CA THR A 37 0.03 -0.99 6.11
C THR A 37 0.10 0.45 5.60
N ILE A 38 -0.99 1.20 5.77
CA ILE A 38 -1.05 2.64 5.53
C ILE A 38 -1.02 3.34 6.89
N GLY A 39 0.13 3.95 7.21
CA GLY A 39 0.38 4.59 8.49
C GLY A 39 -0.49 5.81 8.76
N ARG A 40 -0.66 6.15 10.04
CA ARG A 40 -1.53 7.22 10.54
C ARG A 40 -1.35 8.51 9.76
N GLY A 41 -2.46 9.12 9.37
CA GLY A 41 -2.45 10.42 8.71
C GLY A 41 -1.88 10.43 7.30
N ALA A 42 -1.47 9.29 6.73
CA ALA A 42 -0.96 9.23 5.35
C ALA A 42 -2.03 9.61 4.32
N VAL A 43 -1.58 10.04 3.14
CA VAL A 43 -2.43 10.42 2.01
C VAL A 43 -2.06 9.61 0.78
N VAL A 44 -3.05 8.95 0.17
CA VAL A 44 -2.89 8.22 -1.10
C VAL A 44 -3.61 8.98 -2.20
N ALA A 45 -2.87 9.50 -3.18
CA ALA A 45 -3.41 10.24 -4.32
C ALA A 45 -4.27 9.35 -5.23
N ALA A 46 -5.19 9.95 -6.00
CA ALA A 46 -6.15 9.20 -6.82
C ALA A 46 -5.46 8.29 -7.86
N ASN A 47 -6.12 7.19 -8.23
CA ASN A 47 -5.61 6.20 -9.21
C ASN A 47 -4.26 5.57 -8.84
N SER A 48 -3.93 5.45 -7.54
CA SER A 48 -2.64 4.90 -7.11
C SER A 48 -2.69 3.39 -6.84
N PHE A 49 -1.59 2.69 -7.15
CA PHE A 49 -1.37 1.30 -6.75
C PHE A 49 -0.31 1.23 -5.65
N VAL A 50 -0.75 1.04 -4.41
CA VAL A 50 0.13 0.98 -3.24
C VAL A 50 0.56 -0.47 -3.01
N ASN A 51 1.81 -0.80 -3.35
CA ASN A 51 2.34 -2.17 -3.27
C ASN A 51 3.38 -2.38 -2.16
N LYS A 52 3.56 -1.38 -1.29
CA LYS A 52 4.45 -1.36 -0.13
C LYS A 52 3.82 -0.51 0.97
N ASP A 53 4.27 -0.70 2.20
CA ASP A 53 3.84 0.10 3.35
C ASP A 53 4.08 1.60 3.11
N VAL A 54 3.19 2.40 3.68
CA VAL A 54 3.23 3.87 3.63
C VAL A 54 3.48 4.38 5.04
N GLU A 55 4.54 5.15 5.21
CA GLU A 55 4.90 5.74 6.50
C GLU A 55 3.83 6.75 6.97
N ALA A 56 3.75 6.94 8.29
CA ALA A 56 2.83 7.91 8.87
C ALA A 56 3.05 9.31 8.29
N TYR A 57 1.95 9.98 7.95
CA TYR A 57 1.91 11.31 7.34
C TYR A 57 2.56 11.46 5.95
N ASP A 58 3.03 10.39 5.32
CA ASP A 58 3.51 10.47 3.95
C ASP A 58 2.36 10.74 2.97
N ILE A 59 2.66 11.48 1.90
CA ILE A 59 1.80 11.61 0.74
C ILE A 59 2.40 10.74 -0.36
N VAL A 60 1.65 9.76 -0.84
CA VAL A 60 2.07 8.83 -1.90
C VAL A 60 1.15 8.91 -3.12
N GLY A 61 1.67 8.64 -4.31
CA GLY A 61 0.89 8.61 -5.54
C GLY A 61 1.53 7.83 -6.69
N GLY A 62 0.71 7.36 -7.63
CA GLY A 62 1.13 6.74 -8.88
C GLY A 62 1.01 5.21 -8.94
N VAL A 63 1.48 4.62 -10.04
CA VAL A 63 1.47 3.16 -10.29
C VAL A 63 2.88 2.71 -10.73
N PRO A 64 3.70 2.10 -9.85
CA PRO A 64 3.46 1.91 -8.43
C PRO A 64 3.52 3.24 -7.64
N ALA A 65 2.85 3.30 -6.50
CA ALA A 65 2.81 4.47 -5.64
C ALA A 65 4.20 4.79 -5.09
N LYS A 66 4.58 6.07 -5.12
CA LYS A 66 5.84 6.59 -4.58
C LYS A 66 5.56 7.78 -3.66
N LYS A 67 6.42 8.01 -2.68
CA LYS A 67 6.37 9.24 -1.86
C LYS A 67 6.52 10.46 -2.77
N ILE A 68 5.58 11.39 -2.66
CA ILE A 68 5.54 12.67 -3.37
C ILE A 68 5.54 13.87 -2.43
N GLY A 69 5.38 13.66 -1.12
CA GLY A 69 5.47 14.70 -0.11
C GLY A 69 5.16 14.19 1.29
N SER A 70 4.99 15.11 2.22
CA SER A 70 4.53 14.87 3.58
C SER A 70 3.34 15.77 3.89
N ARG A 71 2.36 15.22 4.62
CA ARG A 71 1.21 15.96 5.14
C ARG A 71 1.63 16.94 6.24
N LEU A 72 2.74 16.66 6.93
CA LEU A 72 3.30 17.54 7.96
C LEU A 72 4.33 18.49 7.34
N GLN A 73 3.92 19.75 7.20
CA GLN A 73 4.63 20.79 6.44
C GLN A 73 6.00 21.21 7.04
N PHE A 74 6.28 20.83 8.29
CA PHE A 74 7.45 21.30 9.03
C PHE A 74 8.59 20.27 9.14
N ILE A 75 8.37 19.02 8.75
CA ILE A 75 9.39 17.95 8.93
C ILE A 75 10.38 17.91 7.76
N ASP A 76 10.00 18.39 6.57
CA ASP A 76 10.80 18.26 5.35
C ASP A 76 11.59 19.52 4.95
N LYS A 77 11.51 20.62 5.72
CA LYS A 77 12.39 21.78 5.50
C LYS A 77 13.79 21.50 6.04
N LYS A 78 14.66 20.98 5.18
CA LYS A 78 16.12 21.15 5.32
C LYS A 78 16.55 22.52 4.84
#